data_AF-A0A1B2J7F1-F1
#
_entry.id   AF-A0A1B2J7F1-F1
#
_cell.length_a   1.000
_cell.length_b   1.000
_cell.length_c   1.000
_cell.angle_alpha   90.00
_cell.angle_beta   90.00
_cell.angle_gamma   90.00
#
_symmetry.space_group_name_H-M   'P 1'
#
loop_
_entity.id
_entity.type
_entity.pdbx_description
1 polymer ?
#
loop_
_entity_poly.entity_id
_entity_poly.type
_entity_poly.pdbx_seq_one_letter_code
_entity_poly.pdbx_strand_id
1 'polypeptide(L)'
;MPRNKTQAAKKKNPENFRRSVESDVFTDSEARNQLASQPKKTARSKVHKQSHLEVKKEQRSARLYGKKKPLREYTEKELHIPALNKAIVPGVVPKTRGKKGKKFVDDHDSVVLTRLVKQINDKKDLLNESKLEKSQRIEEIRELKKQEIERKEELKKQKLDDKKQQIKSKANTARTIRRRNARELARKAKENADQKLTIQSIKKPNKSVSFA
;
A
#
# COMPACT_ATOMS: atom_id res chain seq x y z
N MET A 1 -20.86 41.34 -36.45
CA MET A 1 -20.36 42.17 -35.33
C MET A 1 -21.48 42.41 -34.32
N PRO A 2 -21.59 41.63 -33.23
CA PRO A 2 -22.63 41.81 -32.24
C PRO A 2 -22.25 42.90 -31.21
N ARG A 3 -23.14 43.88 -31.05
CA ARG A 3 -23.06 44.97 -30.06
C ARG A 3 -23.30 44.41 -28.65
N ASN A 4 -22.31 44.55 -27.78
CA ASN A 4 -22.43 44.23 -26.36
C ASN A 4 -23.38 45.22 -25.67
N LYS A 5 -24.43 44.70 -25.03
CA LYS A 5 -25.36 45.48 -24.21
C LYS A 5 -24.64 45.98 -22.95
N THR A 6 -24.74 47.27 -22.66
CA THR A 6 -24.11 47.95 -21.53
C THR A 6 -24.77 47.55 -20.20
N GLN A 7 -23.95 47.40 -19.16
CA GLN A 7 -24.35 47.05 -17.78
C GLN A 7 -25.02 48.24 -17.04
N ALA A 8 -25.98 48.91 -17.68
CA ALA A 8 -26.60 50.13 -17.15
C ALA A 8 -27.78 49.87 -16.18
N ALA A 9 -27.89 48.68 -15.59
CA ALA A 9 -29.00 48.36 -14.69
C ALA A 9 -28.57 47.40 -13.58
N LYS A 10 -27.81 47.90 -12.59
CA LYS A 10 -27.66 47.25 -11.28
C LYS A 10 -26.94 48.11 -10.24
N LYS A 11 -27.42 49.32 -9.98
CA LYS A 11 -27.24 49.98 -8.67
C LYS A 11 -28.41 50.93 -8.45
N LYS A 12 -29.19 50.71 -7.39
CA LYS A 12 -29.62 51.72 -6.39
C LYS A 12 -30.31 50.98 -5.25
N ASN A 13 -29.53 50.39 -4.35
CA ASN A 13 -30.00 50.31 -2.96
C ASN A 13 -29.66 51.68 -2.36
N PRO A 14 -30.59 52.40 -1.72
CA PRO A 14 -30.24 53.63 -1.03
C PRO A 14 -29.42 53.23 0.20
N GLU A 15 -28.10 53.21 0.05
CA GLU A 15 -27.22 53.15 1.21
C GLU A 15 -27.45 54.41 2.01
N ASN A 16 -27.95 54.23 3.23
CA ASN A 16 -27.93 55.27 4.23
C ASN A 16 -26.48 55.77 4.33
N PHE A 17 -26.24 57.04 4.01
CA PHE A 17 -24.94 57.72 4.11
C PHE A 17 -24.47 57.92 5.57
N ARG A 18 -24.69 56.92 6.42
CA ARG A 18 -24.03 56.84 7.71
C ARG A 18 -22.78 56.01 7.48
N ARG A 19 -21.62 56.65 7.54
CA ARG A 19 -20.34 55.94 7.61
C ARG A 19 -20.34 55.15 8.93
N SER A 20 -20.74 53.89 8.89
CA SER A 20 -20.53 52.99 10.01
C SER A 20 -19.06 52.64 10.02
N VAL A 21 -18.37 52.97 11.12
CA VAL A 21 -16.98 52.57 11.35
C VAL A 21 -17.01 51.10 11.80
N GLU A 22 -17.37 50.21 10.89
CA GLU A 22 -17.20 48.77 11.08
C GLU A 22 -15.85 48.39 10.50
N SER A 23 -15.13 47.48 11.17
CA SER A 23 -13.80 47.10 10.71
C SER A 23 -13.91 46.22 9.45
N ASP A 24 -13.11 46.58 8.44
CA ASP A 24 -13.01 45.88 7.15
C ASP A 24 -12.68 44.38 7.28
N VAL A 25 -12.13 44.00 8.44
CA VAL A 25 -11.81 42.63 8.83
C VAL A 25 -13.03 41.69 8.82
N PHE A 26 -14.24 42.21 9.08
CA PHE A 26 -15.47 41.40 9.14
C PHE A 26 -16.28 41.41 7.84
N THR A 27 -16.15 42.45 7.04
CA THR A 27 -16.93 42.66 5.81
C THR A 27 -16.22 42.14 4.58
N ASP A 28 -14.89 42.31 4.50
CA ASP A 28 -14.09 41.90 3.35
C ASP A 28 -13.50 40.49 3.54
N SER A 29 -13.81 39.62 2.59
CA SER A 29 -13.33 38.25 2.55
C SER A 29 -11.81 38.15 2.32
N GLU A 30 -11.22 39.13 1.63
CA GLU A 30 -9.78 39.18 1.39
C GLU A 30 -9.03 39.68 2.64
N ALA A 31 -9.51 40.75 3.27
CA ALA A 31 -8.98 41.25 4.55
C ALA A 31 -9.06 40.20 5.67
N ARG A 32 -10.16 39.44 5.75
CA ARG A 32 -10.31 38.36 6.72
C ARG A 32 -9.18 37.34 6.60
N ASN A 33 -8.77 36.98 5.40
CA ASN A 33 -7.72 35.97 5.15
C ASN A 33 -6.31 36.39 5.59
N GLN A 34 -6.09 37.67 5.92
CA GLN A 34 -4.79 38.19 6.37
C GLN A 34 -4.59 38.08 7.90
N LEU A 35 -5.64 37.74 8.66
CA LEU A 35 -5.53 37.56 10.11
C LEU A 35 -4.65 36.34 10.47
N ALA A 36 -3.64 36.57 11.31
CA ALA A 36 -2.72 35.54 11.80
C ALA A 36 -3.41 34.40 12.60
N SER A 37 -4.61 34.64 13.14
CA SER A 37 -5.36 33.71 13.98
C SER A 37 -6.52 33.00 13.23
N GLN A 38 -6.38 32.74 11.93
CA GLN A 38 -7.39 32.00 11.17
C GLN A 38 -7.47 30.54 11.66
N PRO A 39 -8.67 30.04 12.04
CA PRO A 39 -8.83 28.62 12.32
C PRO A 39 -8.57 27.83 11.04
N LYS A 40 -7.68 26.84 11.09
CA LYS A 40 -7.35 25.97 9.95
C LYS A 40 -8.60 25.19 9.52
N LYS A 41 -9.37 25.73 8.57
CA LYS A 41 -10.52 25.04 8.00
C LYS A 41 -10.02 23.82 7.22
N THR A 42 -10.58 22.65 7.49
CA THR A 42 -10.28 21.44 6.74
C THR A 42 -10.69 21.63 5.27
N ALA A 43 -9.86 21.14 4.35
CA ALA A 43 -10.15 21.22 2.92
C ALA A 43 -11.48 20.51 2.63
N ARG A 44 -12.33 21.13 1.81
CA ARG A 44 -13.59 20.51 1.35
C ARG A 44 -13.27 19.22 0.61
N SER A 45 -14.06 18.16 0.85
CA SER A 45 -13.85 16.88 0.16
C SER A 45 -14.04 17.04 -1.34
N LYS A 46 -13.13 16.45 -2.14
CA LYS A 46 -13.25 16.42 -3.60
C LYS A 46 -14.46 15.62 -4.08
N VAL A 47 -14.95 14.70 -3.25
CA VAL A 47 -16.12 13.86 -3.53
C VAL A 47 -17.34 14.44 -2.84
N HIS A 48 -18.46 14.50 -3.57
CA HIS A 48 -19.75 14.91 -3.06
C HIS A 48 -20.27 13.87 -2.05
N LYS A 49 -20.69 14.33 -0.88
CA LYS A 49 -21.31 13.45 0.13
C LYS A 49 -22.76 13.21 -0.27
N GLN A 50 -23.22 11.97 -0.17
CA GLN A 50 -24.63 11.63 -0.38
C GLN A 50 -25.54 12.43 0.54
N SER A 51 -26.74 12.74 0.06
CA SER A 51 -27.72 13.48 0.84
C SER A 51 -28.29 12.63 1.99
N HIS A 52 -28.75 13.26 3.06
CA HIS A 52 -29.32 12.54 4.21
C HIS A 52 -30.52 11.65 3.84
N LEU A 53 -31.30 12.06 2.83
CA LEU A 53 -32.43 11.27 2.31
C LEU A 53 -31.96 10.01 1.58
N GLU A 54 -30.88 10.09 0.81
CA GLU A 54 -30.27 8.94 0.13
C GLU A 54 -29.72 7.94 1.14
N VAL A 55 -29.00 8.42 2.15
CA VAL A 55 -28.46 7.58 3.24
C VAL A 55 -29.60 6.88 3.99
N LYS A 56 -30.70 7.59 4.30
CA LYS A 56 -31.87 6.99 4.97
C LYS A 56 -32.55 5.92 4.12
N LYS A 57 -32.66 6.12 2.80
CA LYS A 57 -33.19 5.12 1.87
C LYS A 57 -32.28 3.88 1.80
N GLU A 58 -30.97 4.09 1.70
CA GLU A 58 -29.99 3.01 1.66
C GLU A 58 -30.02 2.19 2.95
N GLN A 59 -30.02 2.84 4.13
CA GLN A 59 -30.12 2.17 5.42
C GLN A 59 -31.43 1.38 5.58
N ARG A 60 -32.57 1.93 5.13
CA ARG A 60 -33.85 1.21 5.14
C ARG A 60 -33.77 -0.05 4.26
N SER A 61 -33.20 0.08 3.07
CA SER A 61 -33.02 -1.06 2.15
C SER A 61 -32.08 -2.12 2.71
N ALA A 62 -31.00 -1.70 3.39
CA ALA A 62 -30.03 -2.60 4.01
C ALA A 62 -30.59 -3.34 5.22
N ARG A 63 -31.52 -2.73 5.98
CA ARG A 63 -32.23 -3.41 7.08
C ARG A 63 -33.21 -4.46 6.57
N LEU A 64 -33.89 -4.18 5.46
CA LEU A 64 -34.93 -5.06 4.91
C LEU A 64 -34.34 -6.24 4.11
N TYR A 65 -33.33 -5.98 3.28
CA TYR A 65 -32.79 -6.96 2.33
C TYR A 65 -31.33 -7.34 2.61
N GLY A 66 -30.73 -6.81 3.68
CA GLY A 66 -29.31 -6.95 3.95
C GLY A 66 -28.44 -6.03 3.09
N LYS A 67 -27.13 -5.96 3.40
CA LYS A 67 -26.17 -5.19 2.61
C LYS A 67 -26.06 -5.81 1.21
N LYS A 68 -26.30 -5.03 0.17
CA LYS A 68 -26.08 -5.46 -1.22
C LYS A 68 -24.62 -5.89 -1.37
N LYS A 69 -24.41 -7.13 -1.84
CA LYS A 69 -23.07 -7.58 -2.20
C LYS A 69 -22.60 -6.73 -3.39
N PRO A 70 -21.33 -6.26 -3.39
CA PRO A 70 -20.81 -5.57 -4.55
C PRO A 70 -20.91 -6.49 -5.77
N LEU A 71 -21.29 -5.92 -6.91
CA LEU A 71 -21.26 -6.66 -8.17
C LEU A 71 -19.80 -7.08 -8.40
N ARG A 72 -19.59 -8.32 -8.85
CA ARG A 72 -18.23 -8.80 -9.13
C ARG A 72 -17.72 -8.04 -10.36
N GLU A 73 -16.84 -7.09 -10.13
CA GLU A 73 -16.08 -6.44 -11.19
C GLU A 73 -15.03 -7.44 -11.68
N TYR A 74 -15.21 -7.96 -12.89
CA TYR A 74 -14.24 -8.85 -13.48
C TYR A 74 -13.10 -8.04 -14.09
N THR A 75 -11.88 -8.45 -13.80
CA THR A 75 -10.71 -7.84 -14.45
C THR A 75 -10.57 -8.35 -15.89
N GLU A 76 -9.95 -7.56 -16.78
CA GLU A 76 -9.69 -7.95 -18.18
C GLU A 76 -9.02 -9.34 -18.30
N LYS A 77 -8.23 -9.70 -17.28
CA LYS A 77 -7.53 -10.99 -17.17
C LYS A 77 -8.47 -12.16 -16.86
N GLU A 78 -9.53 -11.93 -16.09
CA GLU A 78 -10.52 -12.94 -15.72
C GLU A 78 -11.45 -13.29 -16.88
N LEU A 79 -11.68 -12.36 -17.81
CA LEU A 79 -12.48 -12.60 -19.02
C LEU A 79 -11.68 -13.21 -20.18
N HIS A 80 -10.39 -13.53 -19.97
CA HIS A 80 -9.50 -14.06 -21.00
C HIS A 80 -9.49 -13.21 -22.30
N ILE A 81 -9.66 -11.90 -22.17
CA ILE A 81 -9.64 -10.99 -23.32
C ILE A 81 -8.17 -10.83 -23.76
N PRO A 82 -7.84 -11.03 -25.04
CA PRO A 82 -6.48 -10.83 -25.53
C PRO A 82 -6.07 -9.37 -25.32
N ALA A 83 -4.88 -9.17 -24.75
CA ALA A 83 -4.33 -7.83 -24.57
C ALA A 83 -3.95 -7.26 -25.93
N LEU A 84 -4.65 -6.20 -26.36
CA LEU A 84 -4.28 -5.45 -27.55
C LEU A 84 -2.95 -4.70 -27.31
N ASN A 85 -2.20 -4.50 -28.39
CA ASN A 85 -1.01 -3.64 -28.37
C ASN A 85 -1.43 -2.20 -28.04
N LYS A 86 -1.25 -1.78 -26.79
CA LYS A 86 -1.52 -0.41 -26.32
C LYS A 86 -0.27 0.44 -26.57
N ALA A 87 -0.44 1.70 -27.00
CA ALA A 87 0.67 2.65 -27.03
C ALA A 87 1.26 2.78 -25.62
N ILE A 88 2.59 2.73 -25.51
CA ILE A 88 3.27 2.94 -24.23
C ILE A 88 2.99 4.39 -23.83
N VAL A 89 2.04 4.59 -22.91
CA VAL A 89 1.87 5.89 -22.27
C VAL A 89 3.16 6.13 -21.49
N PRO A 90 3.97 7.16 -21.83
CA PRO A 90 5.18 7.46 -21.08
C PRO A 90 4.75 8.10 -19.77
N GLY A 91 4.21 7.28 -18.87
CA GLY A 91 4.03 7.67 -17.49
C GLY A 91 5.39 8.08 -16.95
N VAL A 92 5.43 9.20 -16.23
CA VAL A 92 6.59 9.57 -15.43
C VAL A 92 6.76 8.45 -14.42
N VAL A 93 7.56 7.44 -14.75
CA VAL A 93 8.01 6.43 -13.78
C VAL A 93 8.77 7.25 -12.74
N PRO A 94 8.25 7.41 -11.51
CA PRO A 94 9.03 8.08 -10.48
C PRO A 94 10.29 7.24 -10.34
N LYS A 95 11.45 7.83 -10.66
CA LYS A 95 12.73 7.14 -10.51
C LYS A 95 12.79 6.70 -9.05
N THR A 96 12.73 5.39 -8.86
CA THR A 96 12.44 4.80 -7.54
C THR A 96 13.46 5.21 -6.51
N ARG A 97 14.69 5.59 -6.91
CA ARG A 97 15.66 6.33 -6.09
C ARG A 97 16.59 7.21 -6.93
N GLY A 98 16.51 8.53 -6.77
CA GLY A 98 17.58 9.49 -7.12
C GLY A 98 17.74 9.92 -8.60
N LYS A 99 18.67 10.87 -8.82
CA LYS A 99 19.13 11.34 -10.14
C LYS A 99 19.98 10.28 -10.84
N LYS A 100 19.81 10.09 -12.15
CA LYS A 100 20.58 9.11 -12.95
C LYS A 100 22.09 9.36 -12.77
N GLY A 101 22.84 8.31 -12.44
CA GLY A 101 24.31 8.38 -12.25
C GLY A 101 24.77 8.80 -10.85
N LYS A 102 23.87 9.24 -9.96
CA LYS A 102 24.20 9.53 -8.55
C LYS A 102 23.60 8.45 -7.65
N LYS A 103 24.45 7.70 -6.94
CA LYS A 103 24.03 6.76 -5.90
C LYS A 103 24.01 7.51 -4.58
N PHE A 104 22.81 7.74 -4.05
CA PHE A 104 22.64 8.32 -2.72
C PHE A 104 22.83 7.20 -1.68
N VAL A 105 23.50 7.55 -0.59
CA VAL A 105 23.53 6.72 0.63
C VAL A 105 22.15 6.88 1.29
N ASP A 106 21.58 5.80 1.81
CA ASP A 106 20.29 5.86 2.50
C ASP A 106 20.44 6.62 3.83
N ASP A 107 19.41 7.33 4.28
CA ASP A 107 19.46 8.19 5.48
C ASP A 107 19.79 7.39 6.77
N HIS A 108 19.59 6.08 6.74
CA HIS A 108 19.86 5.17 7.85
C HIS A 108 21.28 4.58 7.84
N ASP A 109 22.02 4.71 6.74
CA ASP A 109 23.37 4.15 6.58
C ASP A 109 24.45 5.09 7.13
N SER A 110 24.34 5.43 8.43
CA SER A 110 25.22 6.38 9.11
C SER A 110 26.70 6.02 9.00
N VAL A 111 27.05 4.73 9.06
CA VAL A 111 28.45 4.25 8.94
C VAL A 111 29.03 4.49 7.54
N VAL A 112 28.23 4.34 6.49
CA VAL A 112 28.70 4.60 5.11
C VAL A 112 28.88 6.09 4.90
N LEU A 113 27.95 6.89 5.44
CA LEU A 113 28.01 8.35 5.38
C LEU A 113 29.25 8.88 6.12
N THR A 114 29.48 8.47 7.38
CA THR A 114 30.64 8.93 8.16
C THR A 114 31.96 8.55 7.51
N ARG A 115 32.07 7.32 6.99
CA ARG A 115 33.25 6.87 6.22
C ARG A 115 33.51 7.75 5.02
N LEU A 116 32.48 8.07 4.23
CA LEU A 116 32.60 8.92 3.05
C LEU A 116 33.03 10.34 3.41
N VAL A 117 32.41 10.93 4.44
CA VAL A 117 32.75 12.28 4.91
C VAL A 117 34.21 12.34 5.34
N LYS A 118 34.66 11.41 6.19
CA LYS A 118 36.07 11.33 6.62
C LYS A 118 37.02 11.16 5.42
N GLN A 119 36.75 10.19 4.55
CA GLN A 119 37.59 9.94 3.38
C GLN A 119 37.66 11.14 2.41
N ILE A 120 36.58 11.91 2.27
CA ILE A 120 36.56 13.11 1.42
C ILE A 120 37.34 14.24 2.07
N ASN A 121 37.15 14.45 3.38
CA ASN A 121 37.86 15.49 4.13
C ASN A 121 39.37 15.21 4.11
N ASP A 122 39.81 13.98 4.32
CA ASP A 122 41.24 13.58 4.23
C ASP A 122 41.90 13.92 2.90
N LYS A 123 41.13 13.91 1.80
CA LYS A 123 41.66 14.25 0.47
C LYS A 123 41.72 15.75 0.21
N LYS A 124 40.88 16.52 0.91
CA LYS A 124 40.68 17.95 0.63
C LYS A 124 41.39 18.84 1.64
N ASP A 125 41.43 18.43 2.90
CA ASP A 125 41.98 19.23 3.98
C ASP A 125 43.48 19.01 4.06
N LEU A 126 44.25 20.09 3.88
CA LEU A 126 45.69 20.12 4.10
C LEU A 126 45.96 20.48 5.57
N LEU A 127 45.69 19.52 6.47
CA LEU A 127 45.95 19.69 7.90
C LEU A 127 47.42 19.41 8.21
N ASN A 128 48.07 20.36 8.89
CA ASN A 128 49.39 20.15 9.48
C ASN A 128 49.23 19.36 10.77
N GLU A 129 49.29 18.03 10.65
CA GLU A 129 49.09 17.09 11.74
C GLU A 129 50.37 16.29 12.04
N SER A 130 50.47 15.81 13.28
CA SER A 130 51.53 14.90 13.66
C SER A 130 51.38 13.54 12.95
N LYS A 131 52.49 12.80 12.81
CA LYS A 131 52.48 11.47 12.18
C LYS A 131 51.53 10.50 12.88
N LEU A 132 51.37 10.63 14.19
CA LEU A 132 50.52 9.77 15.01
C LEU A 132 49.02 10.04 14.75
N GLU A 133 48.62 11.30 14.67
CA GLU A 133 47.23 11.69 14.36
C GLU A 133 46.84 11.22 12.96
N LYS A 134 47.76 11.36 11.99
CA LYS A 134 47.55 10.86 10.63
C LYS A 134 47.33 9.34 10.61
N SER A 135 48.12 8.57 11.36
CA SER A 135 47.94 7.12 11.44
C SER A 135 46.59 6.75 12.08
N GLN A 136 46.21 7.43 13.17
CA GLN A 136 44.93 7.19 13.85
C GLN A 136 43.74 7.47 12.91
N ARG A 137 43.77 8.59 12.16
CA ARG A 137 42.72 8.93 11.19
C ARG A 137 42.58 7.86 10.09
N ILE A 138 43.70 7.37 9.56
CA ILE A 138 43.70 6.32 8.55
C ILE A 138 43.16 5.00 9.13
N GLU A 139 43.49 4.68 10.38
CA GLU A 139 42.97 3.51 11.09
C GLU A 139 41.45 3.61 11.31
N GLU A 140 40.94 4.76 11.74
CA GLU A 140 39.50 4.99 11.86
C GLU A 140 38.76 4.76 10.53
N ILE A 141 39.32 5.23 9.40
CA ILE A 141 38.72 4.99 8.07
C ILE A 141 38.77 3.50 7.71
N ARG A 142 39.85 2.81 8.07
CA ARG A 142 39.97 1.36 7.85
C ARG A 142 38.96 0.57 8.68
N GLU A 143 38.75 0.95 9.94
CA GLU A 143 37.76 0.34 10.82
C GLU A 143 36.34 0.53 10.29
N LEU A 144 35.97 1.76 9.91
CA LEU A 144 34.66 2.03 9.30
C LEU A 144 34.46 1.23 8.00
N LYS A 145 35.52 1.06 7.20
CA LYS A 145 35.46 0.23 6.00
C LYS A 145 35.28 -1.25 6.32
N LYS A 146 35.95 -1.77 7.37
CA LYS A 146 35.76 -3.15 7.84
C LYS A 146 34.32 -3.38 8.29
N GLN A 147 33.76 -2.47 9.11
CA GLN A 147 32.37 -2.54 9.57
C GLN A 147 31.36 -2.54 8.42
N GLU A 148 31.59 -1.73 7.38
CA GLU A 148 30.72 -1.74 6.20
C GLU A 148 30.75 -3.08 5.45
N ILE A 149 31.94 -3.69 5.33
CA ILE A 149 32.12 -4.99 4.67
C ILE A 149 31.43 -6.08 5.49
N GLU A 150 31.64 -6.11 6.80
CA GLU A 150 31.01 -7.05 7.72
C GLU A 150 29.48 -6.99 7.63
N ARG A 151 28.89 -5.79 7.71
CA ARG A 151 27.43 -5.62 7.51
C ARG A 151 26.95 -6.13 6.16
N LYS A 152 27.71 -5.90 5.09
CA LYS A 152 27.36 -6.42 3.75
C LYS A 152 27.43 -7.94 3.70
N GLU A 153 28.38 -8.55 4.38
CA GLU A 153 28.52 -10.00 4.47
C GLU A 153 27.41 -10.61 5.32
N GLU A 154 27.07 -10.01 6.46
CA GLU A 154 25.93 -10.40 7.29
C GLU A 154 24.62 -10.34 6.51
N LEU A 155 24.35 -9.25 5.78
CA LEU A 155 23.15 -9.13 4.95
C LEU A 155 23.08 -10.19 3.86
N LYS A 156 24.22 -10.57 3.27
CA LYS A 156 24.27 -11.68 2.29
C LYS A 156 23.97 -13.02 2.99
N LYS A 157 24.57 -13.25 4.16
CA LYS A 157 24.36 -14.47 4.95
C LYS A 157 22.90 -14.61 5.38
N GLN A 158 22.31 -13.55 5.94
CA GLN A 158 20.89 -13.50 6.33
C GLN A 158 19.98 -13.83 5.14
N LYS A 159 20.21 -13.21 3.97
CA LYS A 159 19.42 -13.53 2.75
C LYS A 159 19.50 -15.01 2.36
N LEU A 160 20.68 -15.63 2.47
CA LEU A 160 20.84 -17.05 2.18
C LEU A 160 20.13 -17.93 3.21
N ASP A 161 20.25 -17.59 4.49
CA ASP A 161 19.63 -18.35 5.57
C ASP A 161 18.10 -18.23 5.55
N ASP A 162 17.57 -17.04 5.29
CA ASP A 162 16.14 -16.80 5.06
C ASP A 162 15.62 -17.65 3.91
N LYS A 163 16.36 -17.71 2.79
CA LYS A 163 15.96 -18.53 1.64
C LYS A 163 16.00 -20.02 1.96
N LYS A 164 17.01 -20.49 2.69
CA LYS A 164 17.08 -21.89 3.18
C LYS A 164 15.89 -22.20 4.09
N GLN A 165 15.55 -21.31 5.01
CA GLN A 165 14.41 -21.46 5.91
C GLN A 165 13.07 -21.44 5.16
N GLN A 166 12.92 -20.56 4.15
CA GLN A 166 11.74 -20.53 3.27
C GLN A 166 11.57 -21.85 2.51
N ILE A 167 12.66 -22.43 2.00
CA ILE A 167 12.60 -23.73 1.31
C ILE A 167 12.24 -24.85 2.28
N LYS A 168 12.87 -24.90 3.46
CA LYS A 168 12.59 -25.90 4.51
C LYS A 168 11.15 -25.82 5.01
N SER A 169 10.65 -24.62 5.28
CA SER A 169 9.27 -24.40 5.73
C SER A 169 8.26 -24.82 4.65
N LYS A 170 8.46 -24.43 3.38
CA LYS A 170 7.62 -24.88 2.26
C LYS A 170 7.61 -26.40 2.09
N ALA A 171 8.75 -27.06 2.24
CA ALA A 171 8.83 -28.51 2.18
C ALA A 171 8.07 -29.17 3.34
N ASN A 172 8.19 -28.63 4.56
CA ASN A 172 7.48 -29.13 5.73
C ASN A 172 5.96 -28.93 5.63
N THR A 173 5.50 -27.76 5.16
CA THR A 173 4.07 -27.51 4.95
C THR A 173 3.51 -28.44 3.87
N ALA A 174 4.22 -28.63 2.75
CA ALA A 174 3.80 -29.59 1.73
C ALA A 174 3.72 -31.03 2.27
N ARG A 175 4.70 -31.46 3.09
CA ARG A 175 4.71 -32.79 3.71
C ARG A 175 3.54 -32.97 4.69
N THR A 176 3.26 -31.97 5.52
CA THR A 176 2.15 -32.02 6.49
C THR A 176 0.79 -32.05 5.78
N ILE A 177 0.60 -31.25 4.72
CA ILE A 177 -0.60 -31.28 3.88
C ILE A 177 -0.78 -32.66 3.23
N ARG A 178 0.28 -33.25 2.64
CA ARG A 178 0.21 -34.61 2.07
C ARG A 178 -0.20 -35.65 3.12
N ARG A 179 0.39 -35.60 4.31
CA ARG A 179 0.02 -36.50 5.42
C ARG A 179 -1.43 -36.32 5.87
N ARG A 180 -1.91 -35.08 5.96
CA ARG A 180 -3.31 -34.79 6.30
C ARG A 180 -4.25 -35.32 5.21
N ASN A 181 -3.98 -35.02 3.95
CA ASN A 181 -4.79 -35.48 2.83
C ASN A 181 -4.84 -37.01 2.74
N ALA A 182 -3.72 -37.70 2.96
CA ALA A 182 -3.68 -39.17 2.99
C ALA A 182 -4.56 -39.74 4.13
N ARG A 183 -4.54 -39.11 5.32
CA ARG A 183 -5.42 -39.51 6.44
C ARG A 183 -6.90 -39.28 6.11
N GLU A 184 -7.23 -38.15 5.50
CA GLU A 184 -8.60 -37.84 5.06
C GLU A 184 -9.09 -38.81 3.97
N LEU A 185 -8.24 -39.15 3.00
CA LEU A 185 -8.54 -40.16 1.98
C LEU A 185 -8.77 -41.55 2.61
N ALA A 186 -7.92 -41.94 3.57
CA ALA A 186 -8.08 -43.21 4.29
C ALA A 186 -9.36 -43.25 5.12
N ARG A 187 -9.76 -42.14 5.76
CA ARG A 187 -11.04 -42.02 6.49
C ARG A 187 -12.23 -42.16 5.54
N LYS A 188 -12.24 -41.39 4.44
CA LYS A 188 -13.29 -41.48 3.42
C LYS A 188 -13.39 -42.87 2.79
N ALA A 189 -12.26 -43.54 2.57
CA ALA A 189 -12.26 -44.92 2.05
C ALA A 189 -12.92 -45.90 3.02
N LYS A 190 -12.71 -45.75 4.34
CA LYS A 190 -13.39 -46.54 5.37
C LYS A 190 -14.89 -46.26 5.42
N GLU A 191 -15.28 -44.99 5.45
CA GLU A 191 -16.69 -44.59 5.44
C GLU A 191 -17.43 -45.14 4.20
N ASN A 192 -16.81 -45.07 3.02
CA ASN A 192 -17.36 -45.65 1.80
C ASN A 192 -17.44 -47.19 1.84
N ALA A 193 -16.50 -47.87 2.51
CA ALA A 193 -16.54 -49.32 2.68
C ALA A 193 -17.67 -49.73 3.63
N ASP A 194 -17.86 -49.02 4.74
CA ASP A 194 -18.93 -49.25 5.71
C ASP A 194 -20.31 -48.99 5.08
N GLN A 195 -20.44 -47.98 4.22
CA GLN A 195 -21.64 -47.72 3.42
C GLN A 195 -21.91 -48.84 2.39
N LYS A 196 -20.87 -49.42 1.77
CA LYS A 196 -21.06 -50.55 0.83
C LYS A 196 -21.52 -51.82 1.55
N LEU A 197 -20.97 -52.10 2.73
CA LEU A 197 -21.35 -53.27 3.54
C LEU A 197 -22.81 -53.17 4.04
N THR A 198 -23.25 -51.97 4.42
CA THR A 198 -24.65 -51.72 4.81
C THR A 198 -25.62 -51.83 3.63
N ILE A 199 -25.26 -51.38 2.42
CA ILE A 199 -26.11 -51.56 1.23
C ILE A 199 -26.18 -53.03 0.80
N GLN A 200 -25.09 -53.78 0.91
CA GLN A 200 -25.07 -55.22 0.58
C GLN A 200 -25.87 -56.07 1.58
N SER A 201 -25.92 -55.70 2.86
CA SER A 201 -26.72 -56.43 3.85
C SER A 201 -28.23 -56.26 3.64
N ILE A 202 -28.66 -55.12 3.08
CA ILE A 202 -30.07 -54.83 2.76
C ILE A 202 -30.53 -55.56 1.47
N LYS A 203 -29.62 -55.86 0.54
CA LYS A 203 -29.92 -56.54 -0.75
C LYS A 203 -29.87 -58.07 -0.71
N LYS A 204 -29.87 -58.71 0.46
CA LYS A 204 -29.89 -60.18 0.53
C LYS A 204 -31.18 -60.74 -0.10
N PRO A 205 -31.12 -61.69 -1.04
CA PRO A 205 -32.31 -62.23 -1.69
C PRO A 205 -33.11 -63.04 -0.65
N ASN A 206 -34.41 -62.75 -0.55
CA ASN A 206 -35.33 -63.53 0.26
C ASN A 206 -35.36 -64.97 -0.28
N LYS A 207 -35.10 -65.95 0.60
CA LYS A 207 -35.17 -67.37 0.23
C LYS A 207 -36.62 -67.72 -0.08
N SER A 208 -36.94 -67.97 -1.34
CA SER A 208 -38.23 -68.54 -1.76
C SER A 208 -38.16 -70.06 -1.67
N VAL A 209 -39.10 -70.67 -0.95
CA VAL A 209 -39.23 -72.13 -0.87
C VAL A 209 -40.21 -72.58 -1.96
N SER A 210 -39.79 -73.45 -2.85
CA SER A 210 -40.64 -74.08 -3.87
C SER A 210 -41.20 -75.40 -3.34
N PHE A 211 -42.52 -75.53 -3.33
CA PHE A 211 -43.20 -76.80 -3.04
C PHE A 211 -43.38 -77.58 -4.35
N ALA A 212 -42.99 -78.87 -4.33
CA ALA A 212 -43.20 -79.85 -5.38
C ALA A 212 -43.96 -81.05 -4.80
#